data_AF-A0A9J6FJF1-F1
#
_entry.id   AF-A0A9J6FJF1-F1
#
_cell.length_a   1.000
_cell.length_b   1.000
_cell.length_c   1.000
_cell.angle_alpha   90.00
_cell.angle_beta   90.00
_cell.angle_gamma   90.00
#
_symmetry.space_group_name_H-M   'P 1'
#
loop_
_entity.id
_entity.type
_entity.pdbx_description
1 polymer ?
#
loop_
_entity_poly.entity_id
_entity_poly.type
_entity_poly.pdbx_seq_one_letter_code
_entity_poly.pdbx_strand_id
1 'polypeptide(L)'
;MFRGRALRRCGRKGLQTILQGDADASHHLALLELVRWHPGALSAPGEPDLVLGVALRWLSRCQDEPPLAEGALEALGSLVLHHRARLRDSCFEVLMSAFHLLGSPTASVRHKALGLALILLEVDPVCAPRELLYLAATGDRMQRLATMVAFRRLLCRGNRGQGAEALPLQALYELYKEHAEHPTDDVLRTEGNLGLELLAHACEEFHGSTPDDAMLCQVTDSSM
;
A
#
# COMPACT_ATOMS: atom_id res chain seq x y z
N MET A 1 14.14 -31.43 5.20
CA MET A 1 14.68 -30.37 6.07
C MET A 1 15.91 -29.60 5.49
N PHE A 2 16.53 -30.03 4.38
CA PHE A 2 17.78 -29.44 3.84
C PHE A 2 17.61 -28.23 2.89
N ARG A 3 16.49 -28.11 2.15
CA ARG A 3 16.25 -27.02 1.18
C ARG A 3 16.26 -25.62 1.81
N GLY A 4 15.72 -25.49 3.03
CA GLY A 4 15.62 -24.19 3.71
C GLY A 4 16.96 -23.62 4.23
N ARG A 5 18.01 -24.43 4.40
CA ARG A 5 19.35 -23.91 4.80
C ARG A 5 20.14 -23.44 3.58
N ALA A 6 20.04 -24.14 2.45
CA ALA A 6 20.66 -23.74 1.20
C ALA A 6 20.07 -22.43 0.68
N LEU A 7 18.74 -22.30 0.65
CA LEU A 7 18.04 -21.07 0.25
C LEU A 7 18.44 -19.86 1.12
N ARG A 8 18.56 -20.05 2.44
CA ARG A 8 19.01 -18.98 3.35
C ARG A 8 20.47 -18.59 3.17
N ARG A 9 21.36 -19.53 2.82
CA ARG A 9 22.76 -19.21 2.48
C ARG A 9 22.87 -18.45 1.17
N CYS A 10 22.13 -18.87 0.14
CA CYS A 10 22.10 -18.19 -1.16
C CYS A 10 21.50 -16.79 -1.03
N GLY A 11 20.36 -16.66 -0.33
CA GLY A 11 19.72 -15.38 -0.04
C GLY A 11 20.67 -14.42 0.68
N ARG A 12 21.35 -14.86 1.75
CA ARG A 12 22.31 -14.01 2.47
C ARG A 12 23.51 -13.58 1.64
N LYS A 13 24.09 -14.48 0.85
CA LYS A 13 25.23 -14.12 -0.03
C LYS A 13 24.81 -13.12 -1.10
N GLY A 14 23.68 -13.36 -1.77
CA GLY A 14 23.13 -12.41 -2.75
C GLY A 14 22.84 -11.04 -2.12
N LEU A 15 22.31 -11.04 -0.90
CA LEU A 15 22.01 -9.80 -0.17
C LEU A 15 23.28 -9.01 0.19
N GLN A 16 24.36 -9.68 0.58
CA GLN A 16 25.67 -9.04 0.81
C GLN A 16 26.23 -8.41 -0.46
N THR A 17 26.17 -9.12 -1.59
CA THR A 17 26.66 -8.60 -2.89
C THR A 17 25.92 -7.33 -3.32
N ILE A 18 24.60 -7.25 -3.08
CA ILE A 18 23.82 -6.05 -3.43
C ILE A 18 24.06 -4.90 -2.45
N LEU A 19 24.18 -5.18 -1.15
CA LEU A 19 24.52 -4.14 -0.16
C LEU A 19 25.89 -3.50 -0.45
N GLN A 20 26.81 -4.25 -1.06
CA GLN A 20 28.12 -3.77 -1.49
C GLN A 20 28.08 -2.96 -2.81
N GLY A 21 26.97 -3.01 -3.56
CA GLY A 21 26.77 -2.19 -4.77
C GLY A 21 27.34 -2.77 -6.07
N ASP A 22 27.83 -4.01 -6.05
CA ASP A 22 28.56 -4.62 -7.18
C ASP A 22 27.68 -5.49 -8.10
N ALA A 23 26.36 -5.46 -7.95
CA ALA A 23 25.45 -6.33 -8.71
C ALA A 23 24.86 -5.61 -9.94
N ASP A 24 24.76 -6.30 -11.07
CA ASP A 24 24.02 -5.81 -12.24
C ASP A 24 22.50 -5.97 -12.07
N ALA A 25 21.70 -5.41 -12.99
CA ALA A 25 20.24 -5.50 -12.96
C ALA A 25 19.71 -6.95 -12.98
N SER A 26 20.42 -7.87 -13.65
CA SER A 26 20.00 -9.29 -13.74
C SER A 26 20.14 -9.99 -12.38
N HIS A 27 21.20 -9.69 -11.63
CA HIS A 27 21.40 -10.18 -10.27
C HIS A 27 20.37 -9.62 -9.30
N HIS A 28 20.00 -8.34 -9.44
CA HIS A 28 18.93 -7.74 -8.65
C HIS A 28 17.58 -8.42 -8.89
N LEU A 29 17.19 -8.62 -10.16
CA LEU A 29 15.95 -9.32 -10.51
C LEU A 29 15.90 -10.74 -9.93
N ALA A 30 16.97 -11.51 -10.09
CA ALA A 30 17.03 -12.89 -9.58
C ALA A 30 16.85 -12.94 -8.05
N LEU A 31 17.39 -11.96 -7.33
CA LEU A 31 17.19 -11.89 -5.88
C LEU A 31 15.76 -11.44 -5.53
N LEU A 32 15.18 -10.47 -6.24
CA LEU A 32 13.80 -10.05 -6.06
C LEU A 32 12.83 -11.22 -6.29
N GLU A 33 13.06 -12.02 -7.32
CA GLU A 33 12.31 -13.25 -7.57
C GLU A 33 12.48 -14.27 -6.44
N LEU A 34 13.71 -14.45 -5.93
CA LEU A 34 13.97 -15.32 -4.78
C LEU A 34 13.16 -14.88 -3.57
N VAL A 35 13.12 -13.57 -3.27
CA VAL A 35 12.37 -13.01 -2.14
C VAL A 35 10.87 -13.16 -2.32
N ARG A 36 10.37 -12.87 -3.52
CA ARG A 36 8.96 -13.03 -3.88
C ARG A 36 8.48 -14.46 -3.59
N TRP A 37 9.22 -15.47 -4.05
CA TRP A 37 8.84 -16.87 -3.86
C TRP A 37 9.20 -17.44 -2.49
N HIS A 38 10.22 -16.86 -1.84
CA HIS A 38 10.75 -17.32 -0.57
C HIS A 38 11.01 -16.13 0.37
N PRO A 39 9.96 -15.49 0.91
CA PRO A 39 10.11 -14.30 1.76
C PRO A 39 10.96 -14.57 3.02
N GLY A 40 10.96 -15.81 3.51
CA GLY A 40 11.83 -16.27 4.61
C GLY A 40 13.30 -16.54 4.23
N ALA A 41 13.69 -16.39 2.97
CA ALA A 41 15.07 -16.61 2.51
C ALA A 41 16.04 -15.54 3.06
N LEU A 42 15.53 -14.35 3.32
CA LEU A 42 16.31 -13.23 3.86
C LEU A 42 16.24 -13.10 5.38
N SER A 43 15.23 -13.68 6.02
CA SER A 43 15.04 -13.55 7.46
C SER A 43 16.16 -14.27 8.23
N ALA A 44 16.96 -13.52 8.98
CA ALA A 44 17.63 -14.06 10.15
C ALA A 44 16.58 -14.29 11.27
N PRO A 45 16.80 -15.24 12.20
CA PRO A 45 15.97 -15.33 13.38
C PRO A 45 16.03 -14.00 14.14
N GLY A 46 14.93 -13.25 14.20
CA GLY A 46 14.81 -12.03 15.01
C GLY A 46 14.84 -10.68 14.27
N GLU A 47 15.11 -10.61 12.96
CA GLU A 47 15.31 -9.32 12.26
C GLU A 47 14.46 -9.18 10.96
N PRO A 48 13.13 -9.11 11.06
CA PRO A 48 12.26 -8.84 9.90
C PRO A 48 12.48 -7.42 9.32
N ASP A 49 12.81 -6.44 10.16
CA ASP A 49 12.96 -5.04 9.76
C ASP A 49 14.21 -4.83 8.89
N LEU A 50 15.24 -5.64 9.08
CA LEU A 50 16.43 -5.63 8.22
C LEU A 50 16.05 -6.03 6.78
N VAL A 51 15.22 -7.06 6.62
CA VAL A 51 14.78 -7.56 5.31
C VAL A 51 13.95 -6.50 4.60
N LEU A 52 13.05 -5.84 5.33
CA LEU A 52 12.23 -4.78 4.80
C LEU A 52 13.07 -3.55 4.42
N GLY A 53 13.98 -3.12 5.30
CA GLY A 53 14.89 -2.02 5.01
C GLY A 53 15.81 -2.29 3.82
N VAL A 54 16.20 -3.55 3.59
CA VAL A 54 16.93 -3.93 2.37
C VAL A 54 16.05 -3.83 1.12
N ALA A 55 14.82 -4.35 1.18
CA ALA A 55 13.89 -4.28 0.06
C ALA A 55 13.49 -2.84 -0.28
N LEU A 56 13.32 -1.96 0.73
CA LEU A 56 13.10 -0.53 0.54
C LEU A 56 14.31 0.17 -0.08
N ARG A 57 15.53 -0.16 0.36
CA ARG A 57 16.76 0.32 -0.29
C ARG A 57 16.91 -0.17 -1.73
N TRP A 58 16.38 -1.34 -2.07
CA TRP A 58 16.34 -1.79 -3.46
C TRP A 58 15.34 -0.99 -4.27
N LEU A 59 14.13 -0.78 -3.74
CA LEU A 59 13.12 0.01 -4.41
C LEU A 59 13.62 1.43 -4.71
N SER A 60 14.28 2.08 -3.75
CA SER A 60 14.83 3.44 -3.96
C SER A 60 15.93 3.48 -5.01
N ARG A 61 16.75 2.42 -5.14
CA ARG A 61 17.78 2.32 -6.17
C ARG A 61 17.22 1.97 -7.55
N CYS A 62 16.09 1.26 -7.59
CA CYS A 62 15.54 0.65 -8.79
C CYS A 62 14.33 1.41 -9.36
N GLN A 63 13.90 2.50 -8.74
CA GLN A 63 12.65 3.20 -9.08
C GLN A 63 12.62 3.70 -10.53
N ASP A 64 13.80 4.01 -11.09
CA ASP A 64 13.94 4.52 -12.45
C ASP A 64 14.01 3.41 -13.52
N GLU A 65 14.08 2.14 -13.10
CA GLU A 65 14.13 0.96 -13.96
C GLU A 65 12.85 0.14 -13.80
N PRO A 66 11.87 0.26 -14.72
CA PRO A 66 10.54 -0.32 -14.52
C PRO A 66 10.52 -1.82 -14.16
N PRO A 67 11.29 -2.71 -14.84
CA PRO A 67 11.31 -4.13 -14.48
C PRO A 67 11.81 -4.40 -13.05
N LEU A 68 12.80 -3.61 -12.58
CA LEU A 68 13.33 -3.74 -11.23
C LEU A 68 12.36 -3.15 -10.20
N ALA A 69 11.74 -2.00 -10.48
CA ALA A 69 10.70 -1.43 -9.64
C ALA A 69 9.51 -2.39 -9.47
N GLU A 70 9.06 -3.03 -10.55
CA GLU A 70 8.02 -4.06 -10.51
C GLU A 70 8.42 -5.25 -9.63
N GLY A 71 9.62 -5.81 -9.85
CA GLY A 71 10.12 -6.92 -9.05
C GLY A 71 10.25 -6.56 -7.57
N ALA A 72 10.67 -5.33 -7.26
CA ALA A 72 10.82 -4.83 -5.90
C ALA A 72 9.46 -4.67 -5.20
N LEU A 73 8.45 -4.14 -5.89
CA LEU A 73 7.08 -4.04 -5.38
C LEU A 73 6.46 -5.42 -5.10
N GLU A 74 6.67 -6.40 -5.97
CA GLU A 74 6.19 -7.77 -5.76
C GLU A 74 6.88 -8.47 -4.59
N ALA A 75 8.20 -8.28 -4.47
CA ALA A 75 8.97 -8.82 -3.36
C ALA A 75 8.52 -8.20 -2.02
N LEU A 76 8.30 -6.88 -1.99
CA LEU A 76 7.76 -6.16 -0.83
C LEU A 76 6.37 -6.67 -0.44
N GLY A 77 5.46 -6.82 -1.39
CA GLY A 77 4.12 -7.37 -1.11
C GLY A 77 4.19 -8.79 -0.50
N SER A 78 5.09 -9.63 -1.02
CA SER A 78 5.31 -10.98 -0.48
C SER A 78 5.86 -10.96 0.95
N LEU A 79 6.78 -10.03 1.24
CA LEU A 79 7.36 -9.84 2.58
C LEU A 79 6.32 -9.32 3.58
N VAL A 80 5.54 -8.30 3.19
CA VAL A 80 4.48 -7.70 4.01
C VAL A 80 3.45 -8.77 4.40
N LEU A 81 2.99 -9.58 3.44
CA LEU A 81 2.05 -10.67 3.72
C LEU A 81 2.65 -11.73 4.64
N HIS A 82 3.93 -12.09 4.43
CA HIS A 82 4.59 -13.13 5.22
C HIS A 82 4.89 -12.68 6.67
N HIS A 83 5.18 -11.39 6.87
CA HIS A 83 5.61 -10.83 8.15
C HIS A 83 4.61 -9.84 8.77
N ARG A 84 3.35 -9.84 8.33
CA ARG A 84 2.28 -8.89 8.70
C ARG A 84 2.24 -8.44 10.17
N ALA A 85 2.45 -9.35 11.12
CA ALA A 85 2.37 -9.03 12.55
C ALA A 85 3.59 -8.29 13.11
N ARG A 86 4.71 -8.30 12.38
CA ARG A 86 6.00 -7.74 12.83
C ARG A 86 6.41 -6.46 12.12
N LEU A 87 5.84 -6.18 10.94
CA LEU A 87 6.24 -5.04 10.12
C LEU A 87 5.39 -3.79 10.34
N ARG A 88 4.53 -3.76 11.37
CA ARG A 88 3.58 -2.67 11.60
C ARG A 88 4.27 -1.30 11.67
N ASP A 89 5.38 -1.23 12.39
CA ASP A 89 6.13 0.03 12.59
C ASP A 89 6.85 0.51 11.32
N SER A 90 7.01 -0.36 10.33
CA SER A 90 7.65 -0.04 9.04
C SER A 90 6.68 -0.01 7.87
N CYS A 91 5.38 -0.25 8.10
CA CYS A 91 4.35 -0.22 7.06
C CYS A 91 4.26 1.16 6.40
N PHE A 92 4.49 2.24 7.14
CA PHE A 92 4.43 3.60 6.61
C PHE A 92 5.50 3.86 5.54
N GLU A 93 6.75 3.42 5.75
CA GLU A 93 7.83 3.62 4.76
C GLU A 93 7.53 2.86 3.44
N VAL A 94 6.93 1.66 3.57
CA VAL A 94 6.50 0.87 2.41
C VAL A 94 5.33 1.55 1.70
N LEU A 95 4.36 2.06 2.47
CA LEU A 95 3.21 2.78 1.93
C LEU A 95 3.63 4.05 1.20
N MET A 96 4.54 4.83 1.79
CA MET A 96 5.13 6.02 1.15
C MET A 96 5.80 5.66 -0.18
N SER A 97 6.61 4.60 -0.19
CA SER A 97 7.33 4.19 -1.39
C SER A 97 6.38 3.69 -2.48
N ALA A 98 5.36 2.92 -2.10
CA ALA A 98 4.29 2.52 -3.01
C ALA A 98 3.54 3.74 -3.55
N PHE A 99 3.17 4.68 -2.69
CA PHE A 99 2.47 5.91 -3.05
C PHE A 99 3.26 6.77 -4.04
N HIS A 100 4.57 6.92 -3.84
CA HIS A 100 5.43 7.60 -4.79
C HIS A 100 5.34 6.97 -6.19
N LEU A 101 5.38 5.64 -6.26
CA LEU A 101 5.34 4.88 -7.51
C LEU A 101 3.94 4.82 -8.17
N LEU A 102 2.87 5.24 -7.47
CA LEU A 102 1.57 5.49 -8.11
C LEU A 102 1.63 6.64 -9.12
N GLY A 103 2.57 7.57 -8.96
CA GLY A 103 2.86 8.64 -9.92
C GLY A 103 3.76 8.20 -11.09
N SER A 104 4.23 6.95 -11.13
CA SER A 104 5.13 6.46 -12.18
C SER A 104 4.52 6.64 -13.57
N PRO A 105 5.31 7.00 -14.61
CA PRO A 105 4.80 7.04 -15.99
C PRO A 105 4.42 5.65 -16.51
N THR A 106 4.95 4.58 -15.91
CA THR A 106 4.74 3.20 -16.35
C THR A 106 3.49 2.59 -15.71
N ALA A 107 2.53 2.17 -16.53
CA ALA A 107 1.26 1.61 -16.06
C ALA A 107 1.41 0.33 -15.24
N SER A 108 2.36 -0.55 -15.60
CA SER A 108 2.65 -1.77 -14.86
C SER A 108 3.18 -1.48 -13.45
N VAL A 109 4.13 -0.54 -13.32
CA VAL A 109 4.64 -0.07 -12.01
C VAL A 109 3.50 0.50 -11.16
N ARG A 110 2.67 1.38 -11.72
CA ARG A 110 1.48 1.92 -11.01
C ARG A 110 0.55 0.81 -10.52
N HIS A 111 0.31 -0.20 -11.36
CA HIS A 111 -0.55 -1.32 -11.00
C HIS A 111 0.03 -2.14 -9.82
N LYS A 112 1.34 -2.41 -9.82
CA LYS A 112 2.01 -3.11 -8.72
C LYS A 112 2.04 -2.28 -7.44
N ALA A 113 2.26 -0.96 -7.56
CA ALA A 113 2.24 -0.03 -6.45
C ALA A 113 0.85 0.04 -5.80
N LEU A 114 -0.22 0.10 -6.61
CA LEU A 114 -1.60 0.03 -6.13
C LEU A 114 -1.88 -1.31 -5.44
N GLY A 115 -1.38 -2.41 -5.99
CA GLY A 115 -1.48 -3.73 -5.37
C GLY A 115 -0.83 -3.78 -3.98
N LEU A 116 0.37 -3.19 -3.84
CA LEU A 116 1.07 -3.10 -2.56
C LEU A 116 0.32 -2.21 -1.55
N ALA A 117 -0.20 -1.06 -1.99
CA ALA A 117 -1.02 -0.19 -1.14
C ALA A 117 -2.27 -0.92 -0.62
N LEU A 118 -2.96 -1.68 -1.48
CA LEU A 118 -4.12 -2.50 -1.07
C LEU A 118 -3.75 -3.56 -0.05
N ILE A 119 -2.60 -4.23 -0.20
CA ILE A 119 -2.09 -5.18 0.79
C ILE A 119 -1.84 -4.50 2.14
N LEU A 120 -1.26 -3.29 2.14
CA LEU A 120 -0.97 -2.54 3.36
C LEU A 120 -2.24 -2.09 4.08
N LEU A 121 -3.28 -1.69 3.33
CA LEU A 121 -4.60 -1.39 3.89
C LEU A 121 -5.25 -2.61 4.56
N GLU A 122 -4.96 -3.83 4.09
CA GLU A 122 -5.41 -5.07 4.74
C GLU A 122 -4.56 -5.44 5.97
N VAL A 123 -3.25 -5.15 5.94
CA VAL A 123 -2.32 -5.51 7.02
C VAL A 123 -2.42 -4.55 8.20
N ASP A 124 -2.58 -3.25 7.96
CA ASP A 124 -2.82 -2.25 9.01
C ASP A 124 -4.07 -1.40 8.69
N PRO A 125 -5.28 -1.94 8.92
CA PRO A 125 -6.53 -1.27 8.57
C PRO A 125 -6.83 -0.02 9.39
N VAL A 126 -5.99 0.33 10.37
CA VAL A 126 -6.18 1.53 11.22
C VAL A 126 -5.25 2.65 10.77
N CYS A 127 -3.94 2.35 10.65
CA CYS A 127 -2.94 3.38 10.33
C CYS A 127 -2.83 3.63 8.82
N ALA A 128 -2.78 2.56 8.01
CA ALA A 128 -2.54 2.70 6.56
C ALA A 128 -3.61 3.55 5.84
N PRO A 129 -4.92 3.46 6.16
CA PRO A 129 -5.91 4.36 5.59
C PRO A 129 -5.62 5.85 5.86
N ARG A 130 -5.27 6.18 7.11
CA ARG A 130 -5.01 7.57 7.53
C ARG A 130 -3.75 8.11 6.87
N GLU A 131 -2.70 7.30 6.85
CA GLU A 131 -1.43 7.62 6.20
C GLU A 131 -1.61 7.81 4.68
N LEU A 132 -2.37 6.94 4.03
CA LEU A 132 -2.64 7.06 2.59
C LEU A 132 -3.43 8.33 2.25
N LEU A 133 -4.39 8.71 3.10
CA LEU A 133 -5.13 9.98 2.94
C LEU A 133 -4.24 11.19 3.17
N TYR A 134 -3.39 11.14 4.20
CA TYR A 134 -2.40 12.18 4.47
C TYR A 134 -1.48 12.40 3.25
N LEU A 135 -0.99 11.32 2.64
CA LEU A 135 -0.17 11.40 1.44
C LEU A 135 -0.97 11.93 0.24
N ALA A 136 -2.21 11.47 0.05
CA ALA A 136 -3.07 11.88 -1.06
C ALA A 136 -3.39 13.38 -1.06
N ALA A 137 -3.50 14.01 0.11
CA ALA A 137 -3.75 15.45 0.23
C ALA A 137 -2.69 16.32 -0.48
N THR A 138 -1.47 15.81 -0.61
CA THR A 138 -0.36 16.50 -1.31
C THR A 138 0.09 15.79 -2.59
N GLY A 139 -0.61 14.73 -2.97
CA GLY A 139 -0.25 13.89 -4.11
C GLY A 139 -0.53 14.55 -5.46
N ASP A 140 0.13 14.05 -6.49
CA ASP A 140 -0.21 14.39 -7.87
C ASP A 140 -1.59 13.81 -8.27
N ARG A 141 -2.00 14.11 -9.51
CA ARG A 141 -3.26 13.64 -10.08
C ARG A 141 -3.40 12.11 -10.04
N MET A 142 -2.36 11.39 -10.46
CA MET A 142 -2.40 9.92 -10.57
C MET A 142 -2.39 9.26 -9.19
N GLN A 143 -1.65 9.84 -8.25
CA GLN A 143 -1.62 9.40 -6.86
C GLN A 143 -2.99 9.56 -6.19
N ARG A 144 -3.63 10.73 -6.33
CA ARG A 144 -4.99 10.95 -5.81
C ARG A 144 -6.01 10.01 -6.43
N LEU A 145 -5.97 9.84 -7.74
CA LEU A 145 -6.82 8.90 -8.46
C LEU A 145 -6.63 7.46 -7.94
N ALA A 146 -5.38 7.01 -7.79
CA ALA A 146 -5.09 5.68 -7.28
C ALA A 146 -5.54 5.49 -5.82
N THR A 147 -5.41 6.52 -4.98
CA THR A 147 -5.94 6.50 -3.61
C THR A 147 -7.46 6.35 -3.59
N MET A 148 -8.19 7.13 -4.40
CA MET A 148 -9.65 6.98 -4.55
C MET A 148 -10.01 5.56 -5.02
N VAL A 149 -9.31 5.01 -6.01
CA VAL A 149 -9.53 3.64 -6.48
C VAL A 149 -9.26 2.60 -5.38
N ALA A 150 -8.23 2.80 -4.55
CA ALA A 150 -7.89 1.91 -3.46
C ALA A 150 -9.02 1.86 -2.42
N PHE A 151 -9.50 3.03 -1.99
CA PHE A 151 -10.61 3.11 -1.03
C PHE A 151 -11.93 2.62 -1.61
N ARG A 152 -12.22 2.91 -2.89
CA ARG A 152 -13.38 2.35 -3.57
C ARG A 152 -13.39 0.83 -3.50
N ARG A 153 -12.25 0.20 -3.80
CA ARG A 153 -12.12 -1.27 -3.72
C ARG A 153 -12.32 -1.79 -2.30
N LEU A 154 -11.88 -1.04 -1.30
CA LEU A 154 -12.06 -1.39 0.10
C LEU A 154 -13.53 -1.28 0.52
N LEU A 155 -14.22 -0.19 0.15
CA LEU A 155 -15.65 0.01 0.38
C LEU A 155 -16.50 -1.07 -0.32
N CYS A 156 -16.21 -1.40 -1.58
CA CYS A 156 -16.91 -2.45 -2.32
C CYS A 156 -16.77 -3.86 -1.72
N ARG A 157 -15.72 -4.12 -0.93
CA ARG A 157 -15.57 -5.41 -0.23
C ARG A 157 -16.51 -5.53 0.97
N GLY A 158 -17.06 -4.41 1.45
CA GLY A 158 -18.01 -4.33 2.55
C GLY A 158 -17.47 -4.90 3.86
N ASN A 159 -18.38 -5.24 4.77
CA ASN A 159 -18.13 -5.75 6.12
C ASN A 159 -17.45 -7.14 6.19
N ARG A 160 -17.00 -7.69 5.05
CA ARG A 160 -16.35 -9.02 4.98
C ARG A 160 -14.87 -8.99 5.37
N GLY A 161 -14.29 -7.80 5.53
CA GLY A 161 -12.94 -7.60 6.05
C GLY A 161 -12.99 -6.87 7.39
N GLN A 162 -12.22 -7.34 8.37
CA GLN A 162 -11.90 -6.55 9.56
C GLN A 162 -11.27 -5.23 9.09
N GLY A 163 -11.89 -4.08 9.38
CA GLY A 163 -11.28 -2.77 9.09
C GLY A 163 -12.19 -1.72 8.45
N ALA A 164 -13.37 -2.07 7.92
CA ALA A 164 -14.29 -1.07 7.37
C ALA A 164 -14.79 -0.08 8.44
N GLU A 165 -15.04 -0.58 9.66
CA GLU A 165 -15.39 0.23 10.84
C GLU A 165 -14.26 1.17 11.29
N ALA A 166 -13.00 0.86 10.94
CA ALA A 166 -11.84 1.67 11.28
C ALA A 166 -11.49 2.73 10.22
N LEU A 167 -12.25 2.77 9.13
CA LEU A 167 -12.00 3.73 8.06
C LEU A 167 -12.26 5.16 8.53
N PRO A 168 -11.38 6.11 8.18
CA PRO A 168 -11.61 7.53 8.44
C PRO A 168 -12.65 8.09 7.45
N LEU A 169 -13.92 7.76 7.66
CA LEU A 169 -15.03 8.09 6.75
C LEU A 169 -15.13 9.60 6.46
N GLN A 170 -14.87 10.45 7.46
CA GLN A 170 -14.83 11.90 7.29
C GLN A 170 -13.81 12.35 6.24
N ALA A 171 -12.56 11.92 6.40
CA ALA A 171 -11.49 12.28 5.48
C ALA A 171 -11.69 11.65 4.09
N LEU A 172 -12.32 10.47 4.01
CA LEU A 172 -12.69 9.86 2.73
C LEU A 172 -13.74 10.67 1.99
N TYR A 173 -14.78 11.12 2.68
CA TYR A 173 -15.81 11.96 2.10
C TYR A 173 -15.23 13.28 1.60
N GLU A 174 -14.36 13.93 2.39
CA GLU A 174 -13.68 15.16 1.98
C GLU A 174 -12.87 14.95 0.70
N LEU A 175 -12.09 13.87 0.62
CA LEU A 175 -11.33 13.52 -0.58
C LEU A 175 -12.23 13.34 -1.81
N TYR A 176 -13.31 12.54 -1.69
CA TYR A 176 -14.18 12.30 -2.84
C TYR A 176 -14.98 13.53 -3.23
N LYS A 177 -15.45 14.32 -2.26
CA LYS A 177 -16.18 15.56 -2.49
C LYS A 177 -15.34 16.60 -3.21
N GLU A 178 -14.08 16.77 -2.80
CA GLU A 178 -13.13 17.65 -3.49
C GLU A 178 -13.03 17.33 -4.99
N HIS A 179 -13.12 16.04 -5.35
CA HIS A 179 -12.94 15.59 -6.72
C HIS A 179 -14.24 15.36 -7.50
N ALA A 180 -15.39 15.20 -6.84
CA ALA A 180 -16.69 14.98 -7.46
C ALA A 180 -17.14 16.13 -8.38
N GLU A 181 -16.70 17.35 -8.08
CA GLU A 181 -17.00 18.56 -8.87
C GLU A 181 -15.81 19.01 -9.73
N HIS A 182 -14.83 18.13 -9.99
CA HIS A 182 -13.60 18.53 -10.68
C HIS A 182 -13.90 19.08 -12.10
N PRO A 183 -13.51 20.33 -12.42
CA PRO A 183 -14.04 21.06 -13.57
C PRO A 183 -13.62 20.51 -14.92
N THR A 184 -12.44 19.93 -15.02
CA THR A 184 -11.79 19.56 -16.30
C THR A 184 -11.34 18.10 -16.39
N ASP A 185 -11.48 17.34 -15.32
CA ASP A 185 -10.97 15.96 -15.24
C ASP A 185 -12.13 15.01 -15.01
N ASP A 186 -12.66 14.47 -16.11
CA ASP A 186 -13.80 13.56 -16.07
C ASP A 186 -13.48 12.30 -15.24
N VAL A 187 -12.23 11.84 -15.23
CA VAL A 187 -11.84 10.62 -14.50
C VAL A 187 -11.87 10.85 -12.99
N LEU A 188 -11.29 11.96 -12.52
CA LEU A 188 -11.36 12.33 -11.10
C LEU A 188 -12.81 12.58 -10.67
N ARG A 189 -13.59 13.26 -11.51
CA ARG A 189 -15.01 13.51 -11.26
C ARG A 189 -15.84 12.23 -11.19
N THR A 190 -15.63 11.28 -12.10
CA THR A 190 -16.31 9.98 -12.05
C THR A 190 -15.94 9.20 -10.80
N GLU A 191 -14.65 9.11 -10.46
CA GLU A 191 -14.22 8.37 -9.26
C GLU A 191 -14.66 9.07 -7.96
N GLY A 192 -14.69 10.41 -7.93
CA GLY A 192 -15.26 11.20 -6.84
C GLY A 192 -16.74 10.88 -6.59
N ASN A 193 -17.56 10.96 -7.64
CA ASN A 193 -19.00 10.66 -7.51
C ASN A 193 -19.27 9.21 -7.12
N LEU A 194 -18.59 8.24 -7.75
CA LEU A 194 -18.73 6.83 -7.38
C LEU A 194 -18.30 6.56 -5.92
N GLY A 195 -17.26 7.24 -5.45
CA GLY A 195 -16.80 7.15 -4.07
C GLY A 195 -17.83 7.67 -3.08
N LEU A 196 -18.47 8.82 -3.37
CA LEU A 196 -19.54 9.38 -2.54
C LEU A 196 -20.76 8.45 -2.46
N GLU A 197 -21.18 7.88 -3.59
CA GLU A 197 -22.28 6.90 -3.62
C GLU A 197 -21.99 5.67 -2.74
N LEU A 198 -20.79 5.11 -2.85
CA LEU A 198 -20.38 3.97 -2.05
C LEU A 198 -20.21 4.29 -0.56
N LEU A 199 -19.73 5.49 -0.24
CA LEU A 199 -19.66 5.96 1.15
C LEU A 199 -21.05 6.13 1.76
N ALA A 200 -22.02 6.64 1.02
CA ALA A 200 -23.39 6.76 1.50
C ALA A 200 -23.97 5.38 1.87
N HIS A 201 -23.81 4.39 0.98
CA HIS A 201 -24.22 3.01 1.26
C HIS A 201 -23.47 2.38 2.44
N ALA A 202 -22.16 2.63 2.54
CA ALA A 202 -21.37 2.18 3.67
C ALA A 202 -21.90 2.78 4.99
N CYS A 203 -22.12 4.10 5.06
CA CYS A 203 -22.65 4.76 6.26
C CYS A 203 -24.02 4.19 6.68
N GLU A 204 -24.91 3.94 5.72
CA GLU A 204 -26.20 3.31 5.99
C GLU A 204 -26.05 1.89 6.56
N GLU A 205 -25.14 1.08 6.01
CA GLU A 205 -24.86 -0.29 6.49
C GLU A 205 -24.19 -0.33 7.86
N PHE A 206 -23.27 0.61 8.16
CA PHE A 206 -22.47 0.60 9.39
C PHE A 206 -23.13 1.33 10.56
N HIS A 207 -23.88 2.40 10.28
CA HIS A 207 -24.37 3.34 11.29
C HIS A 207 -25.89 3.53 11.28
N GLY A 208 -26.61 3.00 10.28
CA GLY A 208 -28.05 3.14 10.17
C GLY A 208 -28.50 4.57 9.93
N SER A 209 -27.62 5.43 9.43
CA SER A 209 -27.85 6.86 9.22
C SER A 209 -27.21 7.35 7.93
N THR A 210 -27.68 8.48 7.40
CA THR A 210 -27.13 9.10 6.19
C THR A 210 -25.71 9.61 6.46
N PRO A 211 -24.83 9.79 5.45
CA PRO A 211 -23.46 10.26 5.68
C PRO A 211 -23.39 11.59 6.46
N ASP A 212 -24.31 12.52 6.24
CA ASP A 212 -24.38 13.79 7.00
C ASP A 212 -24.73 13.55 8.49
N ASP A 213 -25.56 12.55 8.80
CA ASP A 213 -25.94 12.18 10.16
C ASP A 213 -24.87 11.33 10.88
N ALA A 214 -24.22 10.40 10.17
CA ALA A 214 -23.12 9.58 10.72
C ALA A 214 -21.87 10.43 11.03
N MET A 215 -21.65 11.48 10.24
CA MET A 215 -20.56 12.45 10.44
C MET A 215 -20.71 13.31 11.69
N LEU A 216 -21.95 13.61 12.08
CA LEU A 216 -22.24 14.34 13.33
C LEU A 216 -21.92 13.49 14.58
N CYS A 217 -22.04 12.16 14.52
CA CYS A 217 -21.75 11.28 15.65
C CYS A 217 -20.24 11.11 15.96
N GLN A 218 -19.35 11.22 14.98
CA GLN A 218 -17.90 11.10 15.22
C GLN A 218 -17.29 12.35 15.89
N VAL A 219 -17.94 13.51 15.78
CA VAL A 219 -17.51 14.75 16.46
C VAL A 219 -17.85 14.70 17.96
N THR A 220 -18.91 14.00 18.36
CA THR A 220 -19.34 13.94 19.75
C THR A 220 -18.54 12.98 20.63
N ASP A 221 -17.91 11.94 20.06
CA ASP A 221 -17.07 10.99 20.82
C ASP A 221 -15.63 11.47 21.04
N SER A 222 -15.18 12.52 20.32
CA SER A 222 -13.84 13.12 20.51
C SER A 222 -13.83 14.24 21.57
N SER A 223 -14.94 14.44 22.29
CA SER A 223 -15.13 15.53 23.27
C SER A 223 -15.26 15.06 24.73
N MET A 224 -14.94 13.80 25.05
CA MET A 224 -14.86 13.31 26.43
C MET A 224 -13.42 13.16 26.91
#